data_AF-A0A2P7V7G2-F1
#
_entry.id   AF-A0A2P7V7G2-F1
#
_cell.length_a   1.000
_cell.length_b   1.000
_cell.length_c   1.000
_cell.angle_alpha   90.00
_cell.angle_beta   90.00
_cell.angle_gamma   90.00
#
_symmetry.space_group_name_H-M   'P 1'
#
loop_
_entity.id
_entity.type
_entity.pdbx_description
1 polymer ?
#
loop_
_entity_poly.entity_id
_entity_poly.type
_entity_poly.pdbx_seq_one_letter_code
_entity_poly.pdbx_strand_id
1 'polypeptide(L)'
;MQMADKVYGAYSKVFIQYEGSLQDLGSKIEKGLNIPEIRYENMEDEPNDLVGYYEVLGFDVELRSIHDSEKWPDYQYFLGATTTDSFQEVFNDRMFDISLWMARYISLSCEVTTMAENLDKQTGQSFYFNKTTLKRESSIIEARQ
;
A
#
# COMPACT_ATOMS: atom_id res chain seq x y z
N MET A 1 2.97 -7.00 -35.33
CA MET A 1 3.83 -7.12 -34.12
C MET A 1 2.93 -6.73 -32.96
N GLN A 2 2.48 -7.69 -32.14
CA GLN A 2 1.76 -7.34 -30.90
C GLN A 2 2.73 -6.50 -30.08
N MET A 3 2.41 -5.24 -29.82
CA MET A 3 3.11 -4.51 -28.77
C MET A 3 2.78 -5.27 -27.50
N ALA A 4 3.75 -5.96 -26.91
CA ALA A 4 3.61 -6.38 -25.53
C ALA A 4 3.26 -5.11 -24.74
N ASP A 5 2.18 -5.14 -23.96
CA ASP A 5 1.81 -4.05 -23.07
C ASP A 5 3.02 -3.75 -22.19
N LYS A 6 3.73 -2.67 -22.52
CA LYS A 6 4.97 -2.32 -21.85
C LYS A 6 4.60 -1.83 -20.45
N VAL A 7 5.26 -2.42 -19.46
CA VAL A 7 5.15 -2.03 -18.06
C VAL A 7 6.18 -0.93 -17.78
N TYR A 8 5.72 0.15 -17.17
CA TYR A 8 6.49 1.33 -16.81
C TYR A 8 6.28 1.56 -15.31
N GLY A 9 7.29 1.19 -14.53
CA GLY A 9 7.25 1.40 -13.08
C GLY A 9 6.53 0.33 -12.28
N ALA A 10 6.30 0.67 -11.01
CA ALA A 10 5.64 -0.19 -10.04
C ALA A 10 4.76 0.64 -9.10
N TYR A 11 3.70 0.00 -8.60
CA TYR A 11 2.87 0.57 -7.55
C TYR A 11 2.55 -0.45 -6.46
N SER A 12 2.14 0.04 -5.29
CA SER A 12 1.67 -0.78 -4.19
C SER A 12 0.49 -0.16 -3.47
N LYS A 13 -0.39 -1.02 -2.95
CA LYS A 13 -1.55 -0.69 -2.12
C LYS A 13 -1.56 -1.64 -0.93
N VAL A 14 -1.24 -1.13 0.25
CA VAL A 14 -1.15 -1.92 1.48
C VAL A 14 -2.15 -1.38 2.51
N PHE A 15 -3.02 -2.26 2.99
CA PHE A 15 -3.91 -1.99 4.10
C PHE A 15 -3.24 -2.42 5.40
N ILE A 16 -3.28 -1.56 6.42
CA ILE A 16 -2.61 -1.78 7.70
C ILE A 16 -3.63 -1.71 8.84
N GLN A 17 -3.60 -2.73 9.69
CA GLN A 17 -4.30 -2.72 10.98
C GLN A 17 -3.28 -2.37 12.06
N TYR A 18 -3.56 -1.30 12.80
CA TYR A 18 -2.65 -0.79 13.83
C TYR A 18 -3.42 -0.07 14.94
N GLU A 19 -3.07 -0.37 16.19
CA GLU A 19 -3.59 0.33 17.36
C GLU A 19 -2.69 1.55 17.66
N GLY A 20 -3.19 2.74 17.33
CA GLY A 20 -2.46 4.00 17.52
C GLY A 20 -2.95 5.08 16.55
N SER A 21 -2.32 6.25 16.58
CA SER A 21 -2.56 7.33 15.61
C SER A 21 -1.80 7.12 14.30
N LEU A 22 -2.15 7.90 13.27
CA LEU A 22 -1.42 7.93 11.98
C LEU A 22 0.07 8.27 12.18
N GLN A 23 0.37 9.19 13.10
CA GLN A 23 1.73 9.59 13.43
C GLN A 23 2.49 8.50 14.18
N ASP A 24 1.83 7.77 15.09
CA ASP A 24 2.44 6.61 15.76
C ASP A 24 2.80 5.52 14.74
N LEU A 25 1.91 5.25 13.79
CA LEU A 25 2.16 4.31 12.71
C LEU A 25 3.31 4.79 11.82
N GLY A 26 3.32 6.07 11.44
CA GLY A 26 4.40 6.63 10.64
C GLY A 26 5.75 6.53 11.31
N SER A 27 5.87 6.88 12.60
CA SER A 27 7.13 6.71 13.34
C SER A 27 7.58 5.24 13.41
N LYS A 28 6.63 4.31 13.46
CA LYS A 28 6.93 2.87 13.42
C LYS A 28 7.46 2.44 12.04
N ILE A 29 6.90 3.00 10.97
CA ILE A 29 7.34 2.75 9.59
C ILE A 29 8.72 3.37 9.34
N GLU A 30 8.95 4.61 9.77
CA GLU A 30 10.25 5.30 9.70
C GLU A 30 11.38 4.44 10.27
N LYS A 31 11.17 3.94 11.48
CA LYS A 31 12.12 3.09 12.20
C LYS A 31 12.24 1.71 11.57
N GLY A 32 11.12 1.07 11.22
CA GLY A 32 11.09 -0.29 10.69
C GLY A 32 11.72 -0.39 9.30
N LEU A 33 11.52 0.62 8.46
CA LEU A 33 12.03 0.67 7.09
C LEU A 33 13.35 1.44 6.96
N ASN A 34 13.78 2.13 8.02
CA ASN A 34 14.95 3.02 8.03
C ASN A 34 14.89 4.07 6.90
N ILE A 35 13.77 4.79 6.85
CA ILE A 35 13.46 5.83 5.84
C ILE A 35 13.55 7.23 6.46
N PRO A 36 13.57 8.31 5.64
CA PRO A 36 13.46 9.68 6.14
C PRO A 36 12.17 9.92 6.92
N GLU A 37 12.16 11.00 7.69
CA GLU A 37 10.97 11.46 8.42
C GLU A 37 9.80 11.72 7.46
N ILE A 38 8.62 11.27 7.86
CA ILE A 38 7.37 11.43 7.11
C ILE A 38 6.84 12.83 7.35
N ARG A 39 6.57 13.55 6.26
CA ARG A 39 5.98 14.88 6.31
C ARG A 39 4.46 14.77 6.29
N TYR A 40 3.80 15.40 7.26
CA TYR A 40 2.35 15.36 7.37
C TYR A 40 1.71 16.66 6.88
N GLU A 41 0.76 16.53 5.97
CA GLU A 41 0.03 17.66 5.37
C GLU A 41 -1.46 17.31 5.30
N ASN A 42 -2.34 18.29 5.50
CA ASN A 42 -3.77 18.10 5.22
C ASN A 42 -3.98 18.23 3.72
N MET A 43 -4.81 17.36 3.14
CA MET A 43 -5.25 17.56 1.75
C MET A 43 -5.99 18.90 1.61
N GLU A 44 -5.87 19.52 0.44
CA GLU A 44 -6.58 20.78 0.14
C GLU A 44 -8.08 20.55 -0.10
N ASP A 45 -8.45 19.34 -0.52
CA ASP A 45 -9.82 18.96 -0.82
C ASP A 45 -10.51 18.35 0.41
N GLU A 46 -11.81 18.67 0.61
CA GLU A 46 -12.63 18.03 1.65
C GLU A 46 -12.62 16.49 1.49
N PRO A 47 -12.44 15.73 2.58
CA PRO A 47 -12.57 16.09 3.99
C PRO A 47 -11.31 16.72 4.66
N ASN A 48 -10.28 17.08 3.89
CA ASN A 48 -8.99 17.60 4.35
C ASN A 48 -8.22 16.59 5.23
N ASP A 49 -8.23 15.32 4.82
CA ASP A 49 -7.57 14.25 5.56
C ASP A 49 -6.08 14.55 5.73
N LEU A 50 -5.56 14.25 6.92
CA LEU A 50 -4.12 14.30 7.18
C LEU A 50 -3.44 13.13 6.48
N VAL A 51 -2.41 13.42 5.69
CA VAL A 51 -1.64 12.43 4.94
C VAL A 51 -0.16 12.59 5.27
N GLY A 52 0.51 11.47 5.50
CA GLY A 52 1.95 11.40 5.59
C GLY A 52 2.56 11.12 4.23
N TYR A 53 3.55 11.92 3.83
CA TYR A 53 4.27 11.80 2.57
C TYR A 53 5.77 11.60 2.81
N TYR A 54 6.37 10.74 2.01
CA TYR A 54 7.82 10.61 1.89
C TYR A 54 8.20 10.05 0.53
N GLU A 55 9.44 10.30 0.12
CA GLU A 55 10.03 9.71 -1.08
C GLU A 55 11.20 8.81 -0.67
N VAL A 56 11.24 7.59 -1.19
CA VAL A 56 12.37 6.69 -0.96
C VAL A 56 12.57 5.73 -2.12
N LEU A 57 13.83 5.52 -2.53
CA LEU A 57 14.20 4.62 -3.63
C LEU A 57 13.43 4.88 -4.95
N GLY A 58 13.06 6.14 -5.21
CA GLY A 58 12.27 6.54 -6.39
C GLY A 58 10.78 6.20 -6.31
N PHE A 59 10.27 5.86 -5.12
CA PHE A 59 8.85 5.77 -4.83
C PHE A 59 8.38 7.02 -4.11
N ASP A 60 7.32 7.62 -4.63
CA ASP A 60 6.46 8.54 -3.92
C ASP A 60 5.48 7.73 -3.06
N VAL A 61 5.47 7.97 -1.75
CA VAL A 61 4.68 7.21 -0.80
C VAL A 61 3.70 8.10 -0.04
N GLU A 62 2.46 7.63 0.07
CA GLU A 62 1.41 8.20 0.91
C GLU A 62 1.02 7.23 2.04
N LEU A 63 0.77 7.77 3.22
CA LEU A 63 0.23 7.06 4.38
C LEU A 63 -0.96 7.85 4.92
N ARG A 64 -2.15 7.24 4.97
CA ARG A 64 -3.37 7.90 5.44
C ARG A 64 -4.29 6.97 6.21
N SER A 65 -5.16 7.56 7.00
CA SER A 65 -6.28 6.85 7.62
C SER A 65 -7.37 6.52 6.59
N ILE A 66 -8.11 5.44 6.83
CA ILE A 66 -9.29 5.06 6.05
C ILE A 66 -10.46 5.06 7.02
N HIS A 67 -11.49 5.87 6.74
CA HIS A 67 -12.58 6.07 7.68
C HIS A 67 -13.79 5.15 7.45
N ASP A 68 -13.96 4.56 6.25
CA ASP A 68 -15.14 3.74 5.91
C ASP A 68 -14.83 2.62 4.90
N SER A 69 -13.93 1.70 5.25
CA SER A 69 -13.65 0.54 4.39
C SER A 69 -14.70 -0.56 4.56
N GLU A 70 -15.71 -0.61 3.68
CA GLU A 70 -16.72 -1.69 3.68
C GLU A 70 -16.08 -3.07 3.49
N LYS A 71 -15.06 -3.14 2.63
CA LYS A 71 -14.39 -4.40 2.30
C LYS A 71 -13.51 -4.89 3.44
N TRP A 72 -12.86 -3.97 4.14
CA TRP A 72 -11.80 -4.25 5.11
C TRP A 72 -11.98 -3.41 6.40
N PRO A 73 -13.05 -3.66 7.18
CA PRO A 73 -13.40 -2.81 8.32
C PRO A 73 -12.33 -2.83 9.44
N ASP A 74 -11.54 -3.89 9.53
CA ASP A 74 -10.49 -4.04 10.53
C ASP A 74 -9.19 -3.31 10.17
N TYR A 75 -9.11 -2.63 9.01
CA TYR A 75 -7.92 -1.93 8.55
C TYR A 75 -8.16 -0.43 8.47
N GLN A 76 -7.53 0.29 9.40
CA GLN A 76 -7.74 1.73 9.59
C GLN A 76 -6.79 2.58 8.75
N TYR A 77 -5.79 1.97 8.10
CA TYR A 77 -4.73 2.70 7.42
C TYR A 77 -4.44 2.15 6.04
N PHE A 78 -4.04 3.05 5.15
CA PHE A 78 -3.58 2.78 3.80
C PHE A 78 -2.17 3.32 3.61
N LEU A 79 -1.28 2.49 3.06
CA LEU A 79 0.00 2.92 2.51
C LEU A 79 0.02 2.65 1.00
N GLY A 80 0.13 3.72 0.22
CA GLY A 80 0.25 3.66 -1.23
C GLY A 80 1.64 4.10 -1.66
N ALA A 81 2.23 3.40 -2.62
CA ALA A 81 3.51 3.82 -3.20
C ALA A 81 3.47 3.69 -4.71
N THR A 82 4.08 4.63 -5.43
CA THR A 82 4.22 4.61 -6.89
C THR A 82 5.61 5.07 -7.29
N THR A 83 6.24 4.43 -8.26
CA THR A 83 7.43 5.01 -8.89
C THR A 83 7.06 6.31 -9.61
N THR A 84 8.00 7.26 -9.66
CA THR A 84 7.79 8.53 -10.37
C THR A 84 7.80 8.30 -11.89
N ASP A 85 6.67 7.82 -12.42
CA ASP A 85 6.39 7.65 -13.84
C ASP A 85 5.35 8.66 -14.33
N SER A 86 5.19 8.80 -15.65
CA SER A 86 4.22 9.76 -16.17
C SER A 86 2.80 9.41 -15.75
N PHE A 87 1.97 10.42 -15.44
CA PHE A 87 0.54 10.24 -15.15
C PHE A 87 -0.18 9.37 -16.18
N GLN A 88 0.29 9.39 -17.43
CA GLN A 88 -0.25 8.57 -18.51
C GLN A 88 -0.02 7.06 -18.27
N GLU A 89 1.09 6.64 -17.68
CA GLU A 89 1.34 5.22 -17.38
C GLU A 89 0.48 4.74 -16.21
N VAL A 90 0.34 5.59 -15.18
CA VAL A 90 -0.56 5.37 -14.05
C VAL A 90 -2.01 5.19 -14.54
N PHE A 91 -2.47 6.10 -15.39
CA PHE A 91 -3.84 6.09 -15.92
C PHE A 91 -4.13 4.89 -16.83
N ASN A 92 -3.13 4.41 -17.56
CA ASN A 92 -3.30 3.31 -18.52
C ASN A 92 -3.11 1.92 -17.90
N ASP A 93 -3.02 1.81 -16.57
CA ASP A 93 -2.79 0.53 -15.88
C ASP A 93 -1.53 -0.20 -16.40
N ARG A 94 -0.49 0.58 -16.70
CA ARG A 94 0.79 0.08 -17.25
C ARG A 94 1.88 0.03 -16.18
N MET A 95 1.52 -0.13 -14.92
CA MET A 95 2.46 -0.26 -13.81
C MET A 95 2.39 -1.66 -13.19
N PHE A 96 3.52 -2.18 -12.72
CA PHE A 96 3.52 -3.50 -12.06
C PHE A 96 3.02 -3.40 -10.62
N ASP A 97 2.06 -4.25 -10.24
CA ASP A 97 1.56 -4.31 -8.88
C ASP A 97 2.49 -5.13 -7.96
N ILE A 98 3.19 -4.44 -7.05
CA ILE A 98 4.06 -5.04 -6.03
C ILE A 98 3.42 -5.08 -4.64
N SER A 99 2.10 -4.89 -4.53
CA SER A 99 1.38 -4.78 -3.24
C SER A 99 1.64 -5.94 -2.30
N LEU A 100 1.64 -7.19 -2.80
CA LEU A 100 1.89 -8.39 -1.98
C LEU A 100 3.31 -8.40 -1.41
N TRP A 101 4.30 -7.99 -2.21
CA TRP A 101 5.69 -7.89 -1.77
C TRP A 101 5.85 -6.79 -0.71
N MET A 102 5.27 -5.61 -0.96
CA MET A 102 5.35 -4.46 -0.05
C MET A 102 4.63 -4.74 1.28
N ALA A 103 3.44 -5.34 1.25
CA ALA A 103 2.70 -5.72 2.45
C ALA A 103 3.51 -6.69 3.32
N ARG A 104 4.15 -7.70 2.69
CA ARG A 104 5.05 -8.61 3.40
C ARG A 104 6.27 -7.90 3.98
N TYR A 105 6.86 -6.97 3.25
CA TYR A 105 8.02 -6.22 3.72
C TYR A 105 7.68 -5.34 4.93
N ILE A 106 6.58 -4.58 4.86
CA ILE A 106 6.08 -3.71 5.94
C ILE A 106 5.69 -4.54 7.16
N SER A 107 4.95 -5.64 7.00
CA SER A 107 4.55 -6.47 8.14
C SER A 107 5.73 -7.00 8.93
N LEU A 108 6.77 -7.48 8.24
CA LEU A 108 7.94 -8.06 8.90
C LEU A 108 8.86 -6.99 9.48
N SER A 109 9.10 -5.90 8.75
CA SER A 109 10.09 -4.89 9.15
C SER A 109 9.53 -3.90 10.17
N CYS A 110 8.26 -3.52 10.02
CA CYS A 110 7.58 -2.59 10.92
C CYS A 110 6.84 -3.34 12.05
N GLU A 111 6.70 -4.66 11.94
CA GLU A 111 5.92 -5.48 12.85
C GLU A 111 4.49 -4.95 13.04
N VAL A 112 3.71 -4.94 11.95
CA VAL A 112 2.29 -4.56 11.93
C VAL A 112 1.47 -5.58 11.15
N THR A 113 0.16 -5.64 11.39
CA THR A 113 -0.74 -6.49 10.61
C THR A 113 -0.99 -5.80 9.27
N THR A 114 -0.79 -6.53 8.17
CA THR A 114 -0.93 -5.99 6.81
C THR A 114 -1.76 -6.89 5.93
N MET A 115 -2.39 -6.29 4.93
CA MET A 115 -3.06 -6.98 3.86
C MET A 115 -2.86 -6.26 2.54
N ALA A 116 -2.76 -7.04 1.47
CA ALA A 116 -2.76 -6.54 0.12
C ALA A 116 -3.53 -7.51 -0.78
N GLU A 117 -4.10 -6.97 -1.85
CA GLU A 117 -4.69 -7.74 -2.93
C GLU A 117 -4.02 -7.30 -4.23
N ASN A 118 -3.72 -8.26 -5.08
CA ASN A 118 -3.30 -8.05 -6.45
C ASN A 118 -4.31 -8.79 -7.34
N LEU A 119 -5.07 -8.05 -8.12
CA LEU A 119 -6.08 -8.60 -9.03
C LEU A 119 -5.49 -8.76 -10.44
N ASP A 120 -4.38 -9.48 -10.59
CA ASP A 120 -3.87 -9.82 -11.92
C ASP A 120 -4.89 -10.69 -12.69
N LYS A 121 -4.99 -10.43 -14.00
CA LYS A 121 -5.92 -11.04 -14.96
C LYS A 121 -5.78 -12.55 -15.08
N GLN A 122 -4.65 -13.13 -14.66
CA GLN A 122 -4.41 -14.58 -14.79
C GLN A 122 -4.57 -15.35 -13.48
N THR A 123 -4.28 -14.76 -12.32
CA THR A 123 -4.14 -15.54 -11.08
C THR A 123 -4.57 -14.86 -9.78
N GLY A 124 -5.10 -13.62 -9.82
CA GLY A 124 -5.51 -12.77 -8.68
C GLY A 124 -5.14 -13.30 -7.28
N GLN A 125 -4.24 -12.64 -6.55
CA GLN A 125 -3.70 -13.13 -5.28
C GLN A 125 -3.90 -12.15 -4.13
N SER A 126 -4.17 -12.65 -2.94
CA SER A 126 -4.15 -11.88 -1.68
C SER A 126 -2.94 -12.26 -0.83
N PHE A 127 -2.49 -11.32 -0.02
CA PHE A 127 -1.57 -11.56 1.07
C PHE A 127 -2.16 -10.99 2.34
N TYR A 128 -2.14 -11.80 3.41
CA TYR A 128 -2.54 -11.41 4.75
C TYR A 128 -1.49 -11.84 5.75
N PHE A 129 -1.12 -10.94 6.66
CA PHE A 129 -0.33 -11.27 7.83
C PHE A 129 -0.91 -10.61 9.08
N ASN A 130 -1.22 -11.43 10.09
CA ASN A 130 -1.66 -10.99 11.40
C ASN A 130 -0.51 -11.09 12.41
N LYS A 131 -0.07 -9.96 12.96
CA LYS A 131 1.02 -9.96 13.95
C LYS A 131 0.63 -10.63 15.27
N THR A 132 -0.59 -10.41 15.75
CA THR A 132 -1.04 -10.91 17.06
C THR A 132 -1.08 -12.44 17.11
N THR A 133 -1.52 -13.07 16.02
CA THR A 133 -1.63 -14.54 15.91
C THR A 133 -0.47 -15.18 15.14
N LEU A 134 0.41 -14.37 14.53
CA LEU A 134 1.46 -14.78 13.59
C LEU A 134 0.95 -15.56 12.38
N LYS A 135 -0.34 -15.47 12.09
CA LYS A 135 -0.97 -16.15 10.95
C LYS A 135 -0.56 -15.45 9.66
N ARG A 136 -0.14 -16.24 8.67
CA ARG A 136 0.19 -15.77 7.32
C ARG A 136 -0.60 -16.57 6.29
N GLU A 137 -1.35 -15.88 5.45
CA GLU A 137 -2.21 -16.50 4.44
C GLU A 137 -1.98 -15.86 3.07
N SER A 138 -2.14 -16.68 2.04
CA SER A 138 -2.19 -16.24 0.66
C SER A 138 -3.29 -17.04 -0.03
N SER A 139 -4.21 -16.34 -0.69
CA SER A 139 -5.34 -16.97 -1.38
C SER A 139 -5.47 -16.43 -2.79
N ILE A 140 -6.10 -17.20 -3.66
CA ILE A 140 -6.53 -16.73 -4.97
C ILE A 140 -7.84 -15.95 -4.78
N ILE A 141 -7.94 -14.79 -5.41
CA ILE A 141 -9.11 -13.92 -5.44
C ILE A 141 -9.65 -13.97 -6.86
N GLU A 142 -10.94 -14.27 -7.00
CA GLU A 142 -11.63 -14.14 -8.28
C GLU A 142 -11.81 -12.64 -8.60
N ALA A 143 -11.33 -12.22 -9.77
CA ALA A 143 -11.65 -10.89 -10.29
C ALA A 143 -13.17 -10.80 -10.48
N ARG A 144 -13.84 -9.88 -9.77
CA ARG A 144 -15.25 -9.58 -10.04
C ARG A 144 -15.34 -9.01 -11.46
N GLN A 145 -16.01 -9.74 -12.35
CA GLN A 145 -16.33 -9.30 -13.72
C GLN A 145 -17.27 -8.09 -13.72
#